data_AF-A0A381V1Y8-F1
#
_entry.id   AF-A0A381V1Y8-F1
#
_cell.length_a   1.000
_cell.length_b   1.000
_cell.length_c   1.000
_cell.angle_alpha   90.00
_cell.angle_beta   90.00
_cell.angle_gamma   90.00
#
_symmetry.space_group_name_H-M   'P 1'
#
loop_
_entity.id
_entity.type
_entity.pdbx_description
1 polymer ?
#
loop_
_entity_poly.entity_id
_entity_poly.type
_entity_poly.pdbx_seq_one_letter_code
_entity_poly.pdbx_strand_id
1 'polypeptide(L)'
;MNKLWEDLKDNMKEWGTSAVEKAEEISRVAVAKGEEFTKISKIKIDIHQLQREKSKIYEDLGRFTYNQAHSENMANFTGNTEFFLTVNKINAIDKQIDKNELEIEKIKDEYGLKDEDIESGNMFHDKEMFTDSSDENKEPMSE
;
A
#
# COMPACT_ATOMS: atom_id res chain seq x y z
N MET A 1 -44.58 37.09 -5.76
CA MET A 1 -43.81 36.12 -4.95
C MET A 1 -43.21 35.06 -5.87
N ASN A 2 -42.23 35.42 -6.71
CA ASN A 2 -41.57 34.50 -7.64
C ASN A 2 -40.07 34.33 -7.34
N LYS A 3 -39.42 35.34 -6.75
CA LYS A 3 -37.97 35.32 -6.48
C LYS A 3 -37.57 34.21 -5.51
N LEU A 4 -38.26 34.08 -4.37
CA LEU A 4 -37.95 33.04 -3.37
C LEU A 4 -38.08 31.59 -3.89
N TRP A 5 -38.98 31.34 -4.85
CA TRP A 5 -39.14 30.01 -5.45
C TRP A 5 -38.10 29.73 -6.55
N GLU A 6 -37.72 30.75 -7.33
CA GLU A 6 -36.61 30.62 -8.28
C GLU A 6 -35.27 30.49 -7.55
N ASP A 7 -35.03 31.28 -6.50
CA ASP A 7 -33.82 31.18 -5.66
C ASP A 7 -33.71 29.81 -4.98
N LEU A 8 -34.81 29.21 -4.54
CA LEU A 8 -34.84 27.84 -3.99
C LEU A 8 -34.52 26.78 -5.05
N LYS A 9 -35.08 26.94 -6.25
CA LYS A 9 -34.87 26.02 -7.37
C LYS A 9 -33.44 26.10 -7.90
N ASP A 10 -32.87 27.29 -7.94
CA ASP A 10 -31.48 27.52 -8.33
C ASP A 10 -30.53 26.91 -7.30
N ASN A 11 -30.75 27.13 -6.00
CA ASN A 11 -29.97 26.47 -4.94
C ASN A 11 -30.08 24.94 -5.00
N MET A 12 -31.28 24.38 -5.21
CA MET A 12 -31.47 22.93 -5.33
C MET A 12 -30.74 22.34 -6.53
N LYS A 13 -30.70 23.07 -7.65
CA LYS A 13 -29.98 22.66 -8.86
C LYS A 13 -28.47 22.73 -8.65
N GLU A 14 -27.99 23.76 -7.98
CA GLU A 14 -26.58 23.94 -7.64
C GLU A 14 -26.11 22.85 -6.66
N TRP A 15 -26.91 22.51 -5.65
CA TRP A 15 -26.64 21.40 -4.74
C TRP A 15 -26.67 20.04 -5.43
N GLY A 16 -27.63 19.80 -6.32
CA GLY A 16 -27.68 18.58 -7.11
C GLY A 16 -26.46 18.42 -8.01
N THR A 17 -26.02 19.51 -8.65
CA THR A 17 -24.83 19.51 -9.51
C THR A 17 -23.55 19.32 -8.70
N SER A 18 -23.40 20.05 -7.59
CA SER A 18 -22.25 19.93 -6.69
C SER A 18 -22.14 18.55 -6.02
N ALA A 19 -23.27 17.93 -5.66
CA ALA A 19 -23.27 16.58 -5.10
C ALA A 19 -22.83 15.52 -6.13
N VAL A 20 -23.25 15.66 -7.40
CA VAL A 20 -22.83 14.76 -8.49
C VAL A 20 -21.34 14.92 -8.76
N GLU A 21 -20.84 16.15 -8.89
CA GLU A 21 -19.41 16.42 -9.08
C GLU A 21 -18.55 15.86 -7.93
N LYS A 22 -19.00 16.04 -6.68
CA LYS A 22 -18.33 15.50 -5.50
C LYS A 22 -18.34 13.97 -5.48
N ALA A 23 -19.45 13.34 -5.87
CA ALA A 23 -19.53 11.89 -5.98
C ALA A 23 -18.61 11.33 -7.08
N GLU A 24 -18.52 12.00 -8.22
CA GLU A 24 -17.60 11.62 -9.30
C GLU A 24 -16.12 11.76 -8.87
N GLU A 25 -15.77 12.82 -8.15
CA GLU A 25 -14.43 13.00 -7.60
C GLU A 25 -14.07 11.89 -6.61
N ILE A 26 -14.95 11.60 -5.65
CA ILE A 26 -14.76 10.49 -4.69
C ILE A 26 -14.60 9.16 -5.42
N SER A 27 -15.44 8.90 -6.43
CA SER A 27 -15.36 7.69 -7.25
C SER A 27 -14.00 7.56 -7.96
N ARG A 28 -13.51 8.64 -8.59
CA ARG A 28 -12.19 8.65 -9.24
C ARG A 28 -11.05 8.38 -8.27
N VAL A 29 -11.08 9.01 -7.09
CA VAL A 29 -10.07 8.81 -6.05
C VAL A 29 -10.08 7.36 -5.55
N ALA A 30 -11.26 6.77 -5.34
CA ALA A 30 -11.39 5.38 -4.90
C ALA A 30 -10.84 4.39 -5.94
N VAL A 31 -11.14 4.62 -7.23
CA VAL A 31 -10.61 3.80 -8.33
C VAL A 31 -9.08 3.90 -8.38
N ALA A 32 -8.53 5.10 -8.31
CA ALA A 32 -7.07 5.30 -8.31
C ALA A 32 -6.40 4.59 -7.12
N LYS A 33 -6.90 4.77 -5.89
CA LYS A 33 -6.39 4.05 -4.71
C LYS A 33 -6.48 2.52 -4.90
N GLY A 34 -7.57 2.02 -5.49
CA GLY A 34 -7.77 0.61 -5.83
C GLY A 34 -6.70 0.02 -6.77
N GLU A 35 -6.32 0.76 -7.80
CA GLU A 35 -5.24 0.36 -8.72
C GLU A 35 -3.90 0.25 -8.00
N GLU A 36 -3.60 1.19 -7.10
CA GLU A 36 -2.35 1.19 -6.33
C GLU A 36 -2.26 0.02 -5.33
N PHE A 37 -3.36 -0.36 -4.67
CA PHE A 37 -3.38 -1.57 -3.84
C PHE A 37 -3.01 -2.83 -4.62
N THR A 38 -3.47 -2.91 -5.88
CA THR A 38 -3.12 -4.02 -6.76
C THR A 38 -1.63 -4.03 -7.09
N LYS A 39 -1.04 -2.85 -7.37
CA LYS A 39 0.40 -2.72 -7.61
C LYS A 39 1.22 -3.12 -6.37
N ILE A 40 0.86 -2.61 -5.18
CA ILE A 40 1.51 -2.98 -3.91
C ILE A 40 1.42 -4.49 -3.69
N SER A 41 0.25 -5.10 -3.94
CA SER A 41 0.04 -6.54 -3.78
C SER A 41 0.96 -7.36 -4.67
N LYS A 42 1.16 -6.92 -5.93
CA LYS A 42 2.10 -7.55 -6.84
C LYS A 42 3.54 -7.48 -6.33
N ILE A 43 3.97 -6.31 -5.86
CA ILE A 43 5.31 -6.11 -5.30
C ILE A 43 5.51 -7.00 -4.05
N LYS A 44 4.51 -7.11 -3.16
CA LYS A 44 4.56 -8.01 -2.00
C LYS A 44 4.72 -9.48 -2.40
N ILE A 45 4.02 -9.92 -3.45
CA ILE A 45 4.19 -11.28 -3.99
C ILE A 45 5.63 -11.50 -4.46
N ASP A 46 6.22 -10.53 -5.15
CA ASP A 46 7.60 -10.60 -5.64
C ASP A 46 8.60 -10.66 -4.47
N ILE A 47 8.40 -9.85 -3.42
CA ILE A 47 9.19 -9.93 -2.18
C ILE A 47 9.11 -11.33 -1.55
N HIS A 48 7.92 -11.93 -1.46
CA HIS A 48 7.76 -13.28 -0.93
C HIS A 48 8.43 -14.36 -1.80
N GLN A 49 8.54 -14.16 -3.11
CA GLN A 49 9.29 -15.05 -3.99
C GLN A 49 10.79 -14.93 -3.74
N LEU A 50 11.31 -13.69 -3.65
CA LEU A 50 12.71 -13.40 -3.33
C LEU A 50 13.10 -13.98 -1.96
N GLN A 51 12.25 -13.84 -0.95
CA GLN A 51 12.47 -14.45 0.37
C GLN A 51 12.56 -15.98 0.30
N ARG A 52 11.69 -16.63 -0.50
CA ARG A 52 11.75 -18.08 -0.73
C ARG A 52 13.03 -18.51 -1.43
N GLU A 53 13.50 -17.73 -2.40
CA GLU A 53 14.78 -17.97 -3.07
C GLU A 53 15.95 -17.83 -2.08
N LYS A 54 15.96 -16.76 -1.28
CA LYS A 54 16.96 -16.54 -0.24
C LYS A 54 17.04 -17.71 0.75
N SER A 55 15.90 -18.24 1.19
CA SER A 55 15.85 -19.40 2.06
C SER A 55 16.50 -20.64 1.45
N LYS A 56 16.24 -20.93 0.17
CA LYS A 56 16.90 -22.05 -0.54
C LYS A 56 18.41 -21.87 -0.61
N ILE A 57 18.88 -20.65 -0.87
CA ILE A 57 20.31 -20.34 -0.92
C ILE A 57 20.95 -20.53 0.47
N TYR A 58 20.25 -20.19 1.55
CA TYR A 58 20.72 -20.48 2.91
C TYR A 58 20.78 -21.98 3.21
N GLU A 59 19.81 -22.76 2.75
CA GLU A 59 19.84 -24.22 2.88
C GLU A 59 21.05 -24.82 2.14
N ASP A 60 21.28 -24.38 0.90
CA ASP A 60 22.43 -24.81 0.09
C ASP A 60 23.76 -24.41 0.74
N LEU A 61 23.86 -23.19 1.26
CA LEU A 61 25.04 -22.72 2.00
C LEU A 61 25.27 -23.52 3.28
N GLY A 62 24.21 -23.83 4.03
CA GLY A 62 24.28 -24.70 5.21
C GLY A 62 24.81 -26.08 4.87
N ARG A 63 24.32 -26.69 3.79
CA ARG A 63 24.79 -27.99 3.30
C ARG A 63 26.26 -27.94 2.86
N PHE A 64 26.64 -26.89 2.13
CA PHE A 64 28.00 -26.65 1.69
C PHE A 64 28.95 -26.53 2.88
N THR A 65 28.65 -25.64 3.82
CA THR A 65 29.49 -25.39 5.00
C THR A 65 29.60 -26.63 5.90
N TYR A 66 28.53 -27.41 6.08
CA TYR A 66 28.57 -28.68 6.79
C TYR A 66 29.53 -29.68 6.14
N ASN A 67 29.42 -29.90 4.82
CA ASN A 67 30.30 -30.81 4.09
C ASN A 67 31.76 -30.33 4.17
N GLN A 68 31.95 -29.02 4.10
CA GLN A 68 33.27 -28.41 4.13
C GLN A 68 33.97 -28.54 5.49
N ALA A 69 33.22 -28.46 6.58
CA ALA A 69 33.72 -28.69 7.93
C ALA A 69 33.93 -30.19 8.21
N HIS A 70 33.01 -31.06 7.77
CA HIS A 70 33.01 -32.48 8.11
C HIS A 70 33.96 -33.31 7.25
N SER A 71 33.92 -33.13 5.92
CA SER A 71 34.72 -33.90 4.96
C SER A 71 36.06 -33.23 4.66
N GLU A 72 36.01 -31.90 4.59
CA GLU A 72 37.11 -30.98 4.28
C GLU A 72 38.17 -30.81 5.38
N ASN A 73 37.71 -30.94 6.63
CA ASN A 73 38.31 -30.35 7.83
C ASN A 73 38.70 -28.86 7.64
N MET A 74 38.01 -28.14 6.76
CA MET A 74 38.26 -26.71 6.52
C MET A 74 37.53 -25.91 7.60
N ALA A 75 38.31 -25.21 8.42
CA ALA A 75 37.81 -24.37 9.51
C ALA A 75 37.58 -22.90 9.10
N ASN A 76 37.96 -22.50 7.88
CA ASN A 76 37.73 -21.15 7.36
C ASN A 76 37.45 -21.17 5.83
N PHE A 77 36.82 -20.09 5.33
CA PHE A 77 36.42 -19.94 3.93
C PHE A 77 37.29 -18.94 3.16
N THR A 78 38.48 -18.60 3.68
CA THR A 78 39.36 -17.63 3.02
C THR A 78 39.79 -18.17 1.66
N GLY A 79 39.56 -17.38 0.60
CA GLY A 79 39.84 -17.81 -0.77
C GLY A 79 38.84 -18.81 -1.35
N ASN A 80 37.78 -19.17 -0.63
CA ASN A 80 36.73 -20.04 -1.15
C ASN A 80 35.77 -19.23 -2.04
N THR A 81 36.02 -19.25 -3.34
CA THR A 81 35.23 -18.50 -4.34
C THR A 81 33.75 -18.88 -4.33
N GLU A 82 33.42 -20.15 -4.17
CA GLU A 82 32.04 -20.64 -4.19
C GLU A 82 31.23 -20.12 -2.98
N PHE A 83 31.85 -20.09 -1.80
CA PHE A 83 31.28 -19.47 -0.61
C PHE A 83 30.96 -17.98 -0.86
N PHE A 84 31.92 -17.20 -1.36
CA PHE A 84 31.71 -15.78 -1.62
C PHE A 84 30.68 -15.51 -2.71
N LEU A 85 30.63 -16.34 -3.76
CA LEU A 85 29.57 -16.23 -4.78
C LEU A 85 28.18 -16.44 -4.17
N THR A 86 28.05 -17.39 -3.24
CA THR A 86 26.78 -17.68 -2.56
C THR A 86 26.37 -16.51 -1.66
N VAL A 87 27.29 -15.96 -0.87
CA VAL A 87 27.06 -14.77 -0.04
C VAL A 87 26.69 -13.55 -0.90
N ASN A 88 27.35 -13.35 -2.03
CA ASN A 88 27.03 -12.24 -2.94
C ASN A 88 25.64 -12.36 -3.55
N LYS A 89 25.16 -13.58 -3.84
CA LYS A 89 23.77 -13.80 -4.28
C LYS A 89 22.76 -13.40 -3.21
N ILE A 90 23.01 -13.78 -1.94
CA ILE A 90 22.17 -13.38 -0.80
C ILE A 90 22.10 -11.86 -0.71
N ASN A 91 23.24 -11.18 -0.74
CA ASN A 91 23.32 -9.71 -0.68
C ASN A 91 22.61 -9.03 -1.87
N ALA A 92 22.63 -9.66 -3.06
CA ALA A 92 21.93 -9.15 -4.23
C ALA A 92 20.41 -9.26 -4.09
N ILE A 93 19.92 -10.37 -3.52
CA ILE A 93 18.49 -10.55 -3.21
C ILE A 93 18.05 -9.54 -2.16
N ASP A 94 18.83 -9.31 -1.10
CA ASP A 94 18.49 -8.34 -0.06
C ASP A 94 18.32 -6.93 -0.63
N LYS A 95 19.23 -6.49 -1.51
CA LYS A 95 19.09 -5.21 -2.20
C LYS A 95 17.83 -5.11 -3.06
N GLN A 96 17.36 -6.23 -3.63
CA GLN A 96 16.12 -6.24 -4.41
C GLN A 96 14.89 -6.14 -3.50
N ILE A 97 14.89 -6.83 -2.37
CA ILE A 97 13.84 -6.73 -1.35
C ILE A 97 13.77 -5.28 -0.84
N ASP A 98 14.89 -4.70 -0.40
CA ASP A 98 14.94 -3.31 0.09
C ASP A 98 14.39 -2.31 -0.94
N LYS A 99 14.74 -2.51 -2.21
CA LYS A 99 14.25 -1.66 -3.30
C LYS A 99 12.73 -1.77 -3.47
N ASN A 100 12.20 -2.99 -3.42
CA ASN A 100 10.77 -3.25 -3.58
C ASN A 100 9.98 -2.70 -2.37
N GLU A 101 10.52 -2.82 -1.15
CA GLU A 101 9.93 -2.24 0.06
C GLU A 101 9.89 -0.71 -0.04
N LEU A 102 10.99 -0.08 -0.47
CA LEU A 102 11.02 1.37 -0.73
C LEU A 102 10.02 1.81 -1.82
N GLU A 103 9.75 0.97 -2.82
CA GLU A 103 8.73 1.26 -3.83
C GLU A 103 7.32 1.23 -3.24
N ILE A 104 7.03 0.28 -2.35
CA ILE A 104 5.76 0.25 -1.61
C ILE A 104 5.59 1.51 -0.76
N GLU A 105 6.62 1.93 -0.02
CA GLU A 105 6.54 3.15 0.80
C GLU A 105 6.29 4.41 -0.04
N LYS A 106 6.91 4.52 -1.23
CA LYS A 106 6.63 5.63 -2.14
C LYS A 106 5.17 5.67 -2.62
N ILE A 107 4.61 4.50 -2.97
CA ILE A 107 3.21 4.41 -3.40
C ILE A 107 2.28 4.78 -2.22
N LYS A 108 2.60 4.34 -1.01
CA LYS A 108 1.84 4.70 0.18
C LYS A 108 1.84 6.21 0.41
N ASP A 109 3.02 6.84 0.38
CA ASP A 109 3.18 8.27 0.58
C ASP A 109 2.45 9.10 -0.49
N GLU A 110 2.53 8.70 -1.77
CA GLU A 110 1.91 9.41 -2.88
C GLU A 110 0.37 9.37 -2.84
N TYR A 111 -0.21 8.28 -2.33
CA TYR A 111 -1.66 8.05 -2.33
C TYR A 111 -2.29 8.10 -0.92
N GLY A 112 -1.51 8.44 0.10
CA GLY A 112 -1.95 8.53 1.50
C GLY A 112 -2.49 7.20 2.05
N LEU A 113 -1.90 6.08 1.64
CA LEU A 113 -2.32 4.73 2.06
C LEU A 113 -1.63 4.34 3.36
N LYS A 114 -2.36 3.68 4.26
CA LYS A 114 -1.81 3.08 5.49
C LYS A 114 -1.69 1.57 5.36
N ASP A 115 -0.89 0.96 6.22
CA ASP A 115 -0.76 -0.51 6.27
C ASP A 115 -2.09 -1.21 6.54
N GLU A 116 -2.93 -0.62 7.39
CA GLU A 116 -4.28 -1.10 7.69
C GLU A 116 -5.17 -1.20 6.45
N ASP A 117 -5.02 -0.25 5.50
CA ASP A 117 -5.79 -0.22 4.26
C ASP A 117 -5.37 -1.36 3.32
N ILE A 118 -4.08 -1.73 3.36
CA ILE A 118 -3.50 -2.80 2.53
C ILE A 118 -3.82 -4.18 3.11
N GLU A 119 -3.74 -4.36 4.44
CA GLU A 119 -3.94 -5.65 5.10
C GLU A 119 -5.40 -6.08 5.19
N SER A 120 -6.31 -5.10 5.34
CA SER A 120 -7.73 -5.39 5.51
C SER A 120 -8.42 -5.77 4.19
N GLY A 121 -7.78 -5.57 3.03
CA GLY A 121 -8.42 -5.68 1.71
C GLY A 121 -9.68 -4.81 1.57
N ASN A 122 -9.89 -3.87 2.50
CA ASN A 122 -11.12 -3.12 2.64
C ASN A 122 -11.00 -1.86 1.78
N MET A 123 -11.63 -1.90 0.62
CA MET A 123 -11.77 -0.76 -0.30
C MET A 123 -12.57 0.43 0.27
N PHE A 124 -12.93 0.45 1.56
CA PHE A 124 -13.89 1.42 2.11
C PHE A 124 -13.60 1.72 3.57
N HIS A 125 -12.63 2.58 3.84
CA HIS A 125 -12.51 3.23 5.14
C HIS A 125 -12.30 4.73 5.04
N ASP A 126 -13.14 5.40 4.24
CA ASP A 126 -13.44 6.82 4.47
C ASP A 126 -14.92 6.92 4.84
N LYS A 127 -15.24 6.60 6.11
CA LYS A 127 -16.54 6.91 6.72
C LYS A 127 -16.56 8.31 7.36
N GLU A 128 -15.70 9.21 6.91
CA GLU A 128 -15.68 10.61 7.37
C GLU A 128 -15.84 11.58 6.21
N MET A 129 -16.99 11.59 5.51
CA MET A 129 -17.45 12.78 4.74
C MET A 129 -18.98 12.83 4.54
N PHE A 130 -19.78 12.08 5.31
CA PHE A 130 -21.25 12.11 5.25
C PHE A 130 -21.91 12.90 6.40
N THR A 131 -21.14 13.59 7.24
CA THR A 131 -21.63 14.63 8.15
C THR A 131 -20.97 15.93 7.70
N ASP A 132 -21.65 17.02 7.36
CA ASP A 132 -22.82 17.62 7.97
C ASP A 132 -23.43 18.61 6.96
N SER A 133 -24.74 18.54 6.74
CA SER A 133 -25.51 19.68 6.21
C SER A 133 -26.94 19.65 6.75
N SER A 134 -27.11 19.20 7.99
CA SER A 134 -28.42 19.19 8.64
C SER A 134 -28.28 19.64 10.08
N ASP A 135 -27.66 20.80 10.31
CA ASP A 135 -27.80 21.51 11.57
C ASP A 135 -27.49 23.02 11.46
N GLU A 136 -28.26 23.75 10.66
CA GLU A 136 -28.46 25.19 10.91
C GLU A 136 -29.93 25.58 10.71
N ASN A 137 -30.74 25.33 11.75
CA ASN A 137 -31.83 26.23 12.13
C ASN A 137 -32.07 26.10 13.63
N LYS A 138 -31.22 26.78 14.41
CA LYS A 138 -31.60 27.26 15.74
C LYS A 138 -32.64 28.35 15.55
N GLU A 139 -33.91 28.06 15.82
CA GLU A 139 -34.81 29.12 16.26
C GLU A 139 -34.80 29.22 17.80
N PRO A 140 -34.80 30.44 18.35
CA PRO A 140 -34.73 30.67 19.79
C PRO A 140 -36.07 30.45 20.46
N MET A 141 -35.99 30.11 21.74
CA MET A 141 -37.10 30.05 22.69
C MET A 141 -37.99 31.31 22.64
N SER A 142 -39.31 31.12 22.68
CA SER A 142 -40.23 32.07 23.30
C SER A 142 -41.39 31.33 23.95
N GLU A 143 -41.60 31.61 25.24
CA GLU A 143 -42.74 31.22 26.08
C GLU A 143 -44.09 31.70 25.53
#